data_AF-X0ZN97-F1
#
_entry.id   AF-X0ZN97-F1
#
_cell.length_a   1.000
_cell.length_b   1.000
_cell.length_c   1.000
_cell.angle_alpha   90.00
_cell.angle_beta   90.00
_cell.angle_gamma   90.00
#
_symmetry.space_group_name_H-M   'P 1'
#
loop_
_entity.id
_entity.type
_entity.pdbx_description
1 polymer ?
#
loop_
_entity_poly.entity_id
_entity_poly.type
_entity_poly.pdbx_seq_one_letter_code
_entity_poly.pdbx_strand_id
1 'polypeptide(L)'
;MDIVIYTTPEKLNHKKGADQSYYWEITRPPKNFKVGERIYFAIKGRVVGSFKCKEFNPEKDDYGDPVDYETIVWNADSWQKLEKPIPTKQFRGFKYKWW
;
A
#
# COMPACT_ATOMS: atom_id res chain seq x y z
N MET A 1 0.47 11.86 -0.70
CA MET A 1 -0.47 11.47 -1.81
C MET A 1 -0.84 10.03 -1.54
N ASP A 2 -2.11 9.69 -1.33
CA ASP A 2 -2.45 8.39 -0.75
C ASP A 2 -2.41 7.27 -1.79
N ILE A 3 -1.80 6.15 -1.39
CA ILE A 3 -1.76 4.90 -2.15
C ILE A 3 -2.89 4.00 -1.63
N VAL A 4 -3.67 3.46 -2.55
CA VAL A 4 -4.81 2.60 -2.26
C VAL A 4 -4.61 1.29 -2.99
N ILE A 5 -4.44 0.19 -2.25
CA ILE A 5 -4.32 -1.15 -2.81
C ILE A 5 -5.67 -1.85 -2.69
N TYR A 6 -6.21 -2.31 -3.81
CA TYR A 6 -7.42 -3.14 -3.83
C TYR A 6 -7.03 -4.62 -3.74
N THR A 7 -7.67 -5.34 -2.83
CA THR A 7 -7.39 -6.76 -2.61
C THR A 7 -8.63 -7.54 -2.15
N THR A 8 -8.48 -8.83 -1.87
CA THR A 8 -9.54 -9.66 -1.28
C THR A 8 -9.46 -9.64 0.25
N PRO A 9 -10.58 -9.91 0.96
CA PRO A 9 -10.54 -10.03 2.41
C PRO A 9 -9.55 -11.07 2.91
N GLU A 10 -9.42 -12.23 2.25
CA GLU A 10 -8.45 -13.25 2.68
C GLU A 10 -7.02 -12.73 2.57
N LYS A 11 -6.65 -12.18 1.40
CA LYS A 11 -5.31 -11.63 1.16
C LYS A 11 -4.97 -10.51 2.14
N LEU A 12 -5.94 -9.67 2.49
CA LEU A 12 -5.75 -8.62 3.48
C LEU A 12 -5.53 -9.19 4.89
N ASN A 13 -6.25 -10.25 5.28
CA ASN A 13 -6.05 -10.89 6.58
C ASN A 13 -4.69 -11.58 6.69
N HIS A 14 -4.20 -12.20 5.62
CA HIS A 14 -2.84 -12.75 5.58
C HIS A 14 -1.74 -11.69 5.74
N LYS A 15 -2.05 -10.42 5.48
CA LYS A 15 -1.11 -9.30 5.56
C LYS A 15 -1.13 -8.58 6.91
N LYS A 16 -1.90 -9.07 7.90
CA LYS A 16 -2.03 -8.45 9.24
C LYS A 16 -1.46 -9.37 10.31
N GLY A 17 -0.74 -8.79 11.27
CA GLY A 17 -0.39 -9.48 12.51
C GLY A 17 0.69 -10.57 12.39
N ALA A 18 1.40 -10.63 11.27
CA ALA A 18 2.63 -11.41 11.15
C ALA A 18 3.84 -10.48 11.35
N ASP A 19 4.91 -10.98 11.95
CA ASP A 19 6.21 -10.28 12.01
C ASP A 19 6.95 -10.40 10.67
N GLN A 20 6.27 -9.94 9.61
CA GLN A 20 6.74 -10.03 8.24
C GLN A 20 6.50 -8.70 7.53
N SER A 21 7.42 -8.38 6.60
CA SER A 21 7.27 -7.26 5.68
C SER A 21 6.60 -7.75 4.40
N TYR A 22 5.62 -7.00 3.91
CA TYR A 22 4.99 -7.24 2.63
C TYR A 22 5.32 -6.09 1.68
N TYR A 23 5.46 -6.42 0.40
CA TYR A 23 5.69 -5.43 -0.63
C TYR A 23 4.56 -5.37 -1.65
N TRP A 24 4.50 -4.27 -2.39
CA TRP A 24 3.66 -4.10 -3.56
C TRP A 24 4.43 -3.37 -4.63
N GLU A 25 4.41 -3.93 -5.84
CA GLU A 25 4.98 -3.31 -7.03
C GLU A 25 4.05 -2.21 -7.53
N ILE A 26 4.63 -1.04 -7.76
CA ILE A 26 3.98 0.10 -8.38
C ILE A 26 4.70 0.39 -9.69
N THR A 27 3.92 0.75 -10.71
CA THR A 27 4.45 1.00 -12.06
C THR A 27 4.67 2.48 -12.36
N ARG A 28 4.26 3.37 -11.44
CA ARG A 28 4.37 4.83 -11.54
C ARG A 28 4.35 5.41 -10.14
N PRO A 29 5.44 5.89 -9.55
CA PRO A 29 5.49 6.18 -8.14
C PRO A 29 4.85 7.55 -7.90
N PRO A 30 4.14 7.75 -6.79
CA PRO A 30 3.63 9.06 -6.43
C PRO A 30 4.79 10.00 -6.08
N LYS A 31 4.92 11.13 -6.80
CA LYS A 31 6.03 12.10 -6.66
C LYS A 31 6.30 12.61 -5.23
N ASN A 32 5.28 12.62 -4.38
CA ASN A 32 5.34 13.22 -3.03
C ASN A 32 5.06 12.20 -1.92
N PHE A 33 5.19 10.90 -2.19
CA PHE A 33 5.04 9.88 -1.15
C PHE A 33 6.38 9.64 -0.45
N LYS A 34 6.33 9.36 0.85
CA LYS A 34 7.51 9.18 1.69
C LYS A 34 7.35 7.99 2.61
N VAL A 35 8.49 7.43 3.02
CA VAL A 35 8.54 6.48 4.13
C VAL A 35 7.82 7.07 5.35
N GLY A 36 7.02 6.25 6.01
CA GLY A 36 6.17 6.64 7.14
C GLY A 36 4.78 7.15 6.76
N GLU A 37 4.50 7.45 5.48
CA GLU A 37 3.13 7.69 5.03
C GLU A 37 2.27 6.41 5.09
N ARG A 38 0.95 6.59 4.96
CA ARG A 38 -0.01 5.49 5.04
C ARG A 38 -0.29 4.87 3.67
N ILE A 39 -0.30 3.55 3.64
CA ILE A 39 -0.73 2.73 2.50
C ILE A 39 -2.08 2.12 2.85
N TYR A 40 -3.11 2.47 2.11
CA TYR A 40 -4.47 2.08 2.46
C TYR A 40 -4.93 0.88 1.66
N PHE A 41 -5.82 0.10 2.27
CA PHE A 41 -6.32 -1.13 1.68
C PHE A 41 -7.83 -1.06 1.49
N ALA A 42 -8.26 -1.42 0.29
CA ALA A 42 -9.66 -1.48 -0.10
C ALA A 42 -10.08 -2.93 -0.39
N ILE A 43 -11.26 -3.29 0.12
CA ILE A 43 -11.93 -4.58 -0.13
C ILE A 43 -13.42 -4.30 -0.37
N LYS A 44 -14.07 -5.08 -1.24
CA LYS A 44 -15.53 -5.00 -1.47
C LYS A 44 -16.05 -3.56 -1.68
N GLY A 45 -15.30 -2.74 -2.44
CA GLY A 45 -15.66 -1.35 -2.72
C GLY A 45 -15.54 -0.37 -1.54
N ARG A 46 -14.77 -0.68 -0.50
CA ARG A 46 -14.53 0.22 0.64
C ARG A 46 -13.08 0.18 1.10
N VAL A 47 -12.51 1.32 1.45
CA VAL A 47 -11.22 1.44 2.15
C VAL A 47 -11.46 1.11 3.62
N VAL A 48 -10.74 0.13 4.17
CA VAL A 48 -11.04 -0.44 5.50
C VAL A 48 -9.92 -0.23 6.52
N GLY A 49 -8.77 0.28 6.11
CA GLY A 49 -7.63 0.48 6.97
C GLY A 49 -6.37 0.81 6.18
N SER A 50 -5.27 0.93 6.90
CA SER A 50 -3.96 1.25 6.34
C SER A 50 -2.83 0.57 7.10
N PHE A 51 -1.69 0.43 6.43
CA PHE A 51 -0.41 0.16 7.06
C PHE A 51 0.49 1.38 6.95
N LYS A 52 1.53 1.43 7.79
CA LYS A 52 2.57 2.43 7.67
C LYS A 52 3.63 1.95 6.67
N CYS A 53 3.97 2.79 5.72
CA CYS A 53 5.07 2.53 4.79
C CYS A 53 6.38 2.48 5.58
N LYS A 54 7.10 1.37 5.38
CA LYS A 54 8.43 1.11 5.96
C LYS A 54 9.52 1.52 4.99
N GLU A 55 9.40 1.11 3.72
CA GLU A 55 10.36 1.41 2.66
C GLU A 55 9.60 1.81 1.39
N PHE A 56 10.20 2.73 0.64
CA PHE A 56 9.67 3.24 -0.62
C PHE A 56 10.83 3.40 -1.59
N ASN A 57 10.83 2.58 -2.64
CA ASN A 57 11.91 2.48 -3.61
C ASN A 57 11.37 2.92 -4.98
N PRO A 58 11.35 4.24 -5.26
CA PRO A 58 10.63 4.79 -6.39
C PRO A 58 11.40 4.78 -7.72
N GLU A 59 12.72 4.61 -7.76
CA GLU A 59 13.44 4.79 -9.04
C GLU A 59 14.75 3.98 -9.17
N LYS A 60 15.42 3.65 -8.05
CA LYS A 60 16.74 2.99 -8.06
C LYS A 60 16.88 2.07 -6.86
N ASP A 61 17.62 0.97 -7.02
CA ASP A 61 18.08 0.18 -5.88
C ASP A 61 19.21 0.91 -5.12
N ASP A 62 19.71 0.30 -4.05
CA ASP A 62 20.79 0.85 -3.22
C ASP A 62 22.12 1.06 -3.99
N TYR A 63 22.24 0.52 -5.21
CA TYR A 63 23.42 0.61 -6.08
C TYR A 63 23.26 1.64 -7.19
N GLY A 64 22.09 2.28 -7.29
CA GLY A 64 21.81 3.32 -8.28
C GLY A 64 21.36 2.78 -9.63
N ASP A 65 21.10 1.47 -9.73
CA ASP A 65 20.60 0.83 -10.94
C ASP A 65 19.08 1.02 -11.06
N PRO A 66 18.54 1.20 -12.28
CA PRO A 66 17.11 1.28 -12.50
C PRO A 66 16.45 -0.05 -12.11
N VAL A 67 15.50 0.00 -11.19
CA VAL A 67 14.68 -1.16 -10.84
C VAL A 67 13.56 -1.33 -11.87
N ASP A 68 13.38 -2.56 -12.37
CA ASP A 68 12.28 -2.91 -13.29
C ASP A 68 10.90 -2.63 -12.68
N TYR A 69 10.81 -2.65 -11.35
CA TYR A 69 9.60 -2.38 -10.59
C TYR A 69 9.90 -1.58 -9.33
N GLU A 70 9.20 -0.47 -9.18
CA GLU A 70 9.26 0.35 -7.98
C GLU A 70 8.41 -0.34 -6.90
N THR A 71 8.83 -0.24 -5.64
CA THR A 71 8.16 -1.00 -4.57
C THR A 71 7.84 -0.14 -3.37
N ILE A 72 6.70 -0.46 -2.75
CA ILE A 72 6.34 -0.01 -1.41
C ILE A 72 6.32 -1.19 -0.47
N VAL A 73 6.96 -1.05 0.68
CA VAL A 73 7.02 -2.08 1.72
C VAL A 73 6.31 -1.57 2.97
N TRP A 74 5.57 -2.45 3.65
CA TRP A 74 4.97 -2.17 4.94
C TRP A 74 5.14 -3.34 5.90
N ASN A 75 5.20 -3.03 7.20
CA ASN A 75 5.16 -4.05 8.24
C ASN A 75 3.71 -4.44 8.53
N ALA A 76 3.44 -5.74 8.70
CA ALA A 76 2.10 -6.24 8.99
C ALA A 76 1.60 -5.94 10.41
N ASP A 77 2.48 -5.58 11.33
CA ASP A 77 2.16 -5.09 12.68
C ASP A 77 1.54 -3.69 12.69
N SER A 78 1.81 -2.89 11.65
CA SER A 78 1.39 -1.48 11.55
C SER A 78 -0.06 -1.30 11.10
N TRP A 79 -0.85 -2.38 11.08
CA TRP A 79 -2.24 -2.33 10.63
C TRP A 79 -3.08 -1.41 11.52
N GLN A 80 -3.68 -0.41 10.88
CA GLN A 80 -4.65 0.49 11.49
C GLN A 80 -6.00 0.31 10.78
N LYS A 81 -6.97 -0.25 11.48
CA LYS A 81 -8.34 -0.36 10.98
C LYS A 81 -8.98 1.04 10.97
N LEU A 82 -9.66 1.40 9.88
CA LEU A 82 -10.50 2.59 9.86
C LEU A 82 -11.82 2.28 10.60
N GLU A 83 -12.17 3.12 11.56
CA GLU A 83 -13.45 3.01 12.28
C GLU A 83 -14.65 3.11 11.34
N LYS A 84 -14.55 4.00 10.34
CA LYS A 84 -15.56 4.21 9.32
C LYS A 84 -14.97 3.92 7.94
N PRO A 85 -15.28 2.76 7.33
CA PRO A 85 -14.80 2.44 6.00
C PRO A 85 -15.26 3.47 4.96
N ILE A 86 -14.36 3.90 4.09
CA ILE A 86 -14.63 4.96 3.09
C ILE A 86 -15.08 4.30 1.78
N PRO A 87 -16.23 4.68 1.19
CA PRO A 87 -16.64 4.16 -0.11
C PRO A 87 -15.60 4.42 -1.21
N THR A 88 -15.35 3.42 -2.05
CA THR A 88 -14.52 3.57 -3.25
C THR A 88 -15.08 2.74 -4.39
N LYS A 89 -14.99 3.26 -5.63
CA LYS A 89 -15.18 2.43 -6.82
C LYS A 89 -14.23 1.23 -6.77
N GLN A 90 -14.66 0.08 -7.26
CA GLN A 90 -13.78 -1.08 -7.42
C GLN A 90 -12.74 -0.81 -8.50
N PHE A 91 -11.52 -1.31 -8.31
CA PHE A 91 -10.42 -1.21 -9.26
C PHE A 91 -9.51 -2.43 -9.10
N ARG A 92 -8.64 -2.66 -10.10
CA ARG A 92 -7.65 -3.73 -10.05
C ARG A 92 -6.29 -3.15 -9.68
N GLY A 93 -5.60 -3.81 -8.75
CA GLY A 93 -4.26 -3.41 -8.33
C GLY A 93 -4.29 -2.25 -7.35
N PHE A 94 -3.81 -1.08 -7.76
CA PHE A 94 -3.73 0.11 -6.92
C PHE A 94 -4.25 1.36 -7.65
N LYS A 95 -4.52 2.43 -6.89
CA LYS A 95 -4.74 3.78 -7.43
C LYS A 95 -4.13 4.84 -6.52
N TYR A 96 -4.04 6.06 -7.03
CA TYR A 96 -3.64 7.23 -6.25
C TYR A 96 -4.81 8.17 -6.06
N LYS A 97 -4.96 8.70 -4.83
CA LYS A 97 -6.15 9.44 -4.36
C LYS A 97 -7.44 8.60 -4.38
N TRP A 98 -8.27 8.71 -3.34
CA TRP A 98 -9.64 8.16 -3.35
C TRP A 98 -10.73 9.17 -3.03
N TRP A 99 -10.41 10.44 -2.85
CA TRP A 99 -11.38 11.52 -2.71
C TRP A 99 -11.59 12.24 -4.04
#